data_AF-A0A943FYJ5-F1
#
_entry.id   AF-A0A943FYJ5-F1
#
_cell.length_a   1.000
_cell.length_b   1.000
_cell.length_c   1.000
_cell.angle_alpha   90.00
_cell.angle_beta   90.00
_cell.angle_gamma   90.00
#
_symmetry.space_group_name_H-M   'P 1'
#
loop_
_entity.id
_entity.type
_entity.pdbx_description
1 polymer ?
#
loop_
_entity_poly.entity_id
_entity_poly.type
_entity_poly.pdbx_seq_one_letter_code
_entity_poly.pdbx_strand_id
1 'polypeptide(L)'
;MQLFELVSPRLFRPLAGPNQAFYAELLLLLWEECRHTADYSILRAEAVSRAEDYFAALAKPLALDADDAGDEAEQPTRDPHTLALGFLLRLRRTGWLAEQPGSYEEEPALAFVPEVTPLLEALEEILNPRVVTYTGKLYKAWQLLQNVGEEKSPYENVLREVAGDLEALNKSLRALNASIGHYIDRLTRNRTPQEVLELFDQYEEKVVAAAYHRFKTSDNLFNYRAFLEEGLDDCETNYLPQLALDYARVERCAPSEAAPAVRALIQKQRDALEEMSTLIREIDASHVRYRKRAVQRAQFLLLSDRSAQGSVTALLRRYAEDIKTPDQLFEPDDGPLAARLKLWPVQVFGEKPLYPPAAPRTDAPLAPVQAGQLDEEQLRREQKLLLDYARMAVTEENVDILARQALAARPSVSASTLADEYPNDFARIIGLHTYSQSPRRCYDIQLTGEWATRGGFRFEEFTLTPRKEDAEDDRNE
;
A
#
# COMPACT_ATOMS: atom_id res chain seq x y z
N MET A 1 -3.76 -27.10 22.69
CA MET A 1 -2.44 -27.72 22.46
C MET A 1 -1.42 -26.62 22.32
N GLN A 2 -0.26 -26.77 22.94
CA GLN A 2 0.85 -25.82 22.78
C GLN A 2 1.61 -26.13 21.48
N LEU A 3 2.20 -25.12 20.84
CA LEU A 3 2.88 -25.27 19.54
C LEU A 3 3.96 -26.38 19.54
N PHE A 4 4.75 -26.47 20.61
CA PHE A 4 5.84 -27.46 20.73
C PHE A 4 5.38 -28.86 21.18
N GLU A 5 4.07 -29.08 21.33
CA GLU A 5 3.50 -30.42 21.39
C GLU A 5 3.32 -31.02 19.98
N LEU A 6 3.22 -30.16 18.96
CA LEU A 6 3.03 -30.53 17.55
C LEU A 6 4.33 -30.49 16.76
N VAL A 7 5.23 -29.57 17.09
CA VAL A 7 6.49 -29.36 16.36
C VAL A 7 7.69 -29.51 17.27
N SER A 8 8.80 -30.03 16.73
CA SER A 8 10.06 -30.21 17.46
C SER A 8 10.51 -28.91 18.15
N PRO A 9 10.93 -28.95 19.42
CA PRO A 9 11.48 -27.78 20.12
C PRO A 9 12.79 -27.27 19.49
N ARG A 10 13.41 -28.07 18.61
CA ARG A 10 14.64 -27.74 17.89
C ARG A 10 14.39 -27.18 16.48
N LEU A 11 13.14 -27.02 16.06
CA LEU A 11 12.76 -26.64 14.69
C LEU A 11 13.50 -25.39 14.19
N PHE A 12 13.57 -24.34 15.01
CA PHE A 12 14.15 -23.06 14.57
C PHE A 12 15.67 -23.00 14.61
N ARG A 13 16.37 -24.03 15.10
CA ARG A 13 17.83 -24.01 15.25
C ARG A 13 18.61 -23.85 13.94
N PRO A 14 18.24 -24.52 12.83
CA PRO A 14 18.90 -24.28 11.53
C PRO A 14 18.77 -22.82 11.07
N LEU A 15 17.64 -22.19 11.34
CA LEU A 15 17.34 -20.81 10.95
C LEU A 15 17.88 -19.74 11.93
N ALA A 16 18.51 -20.15 13.03
CA ALA A 16 19.09 -19.25 14.02
C ALA A 16 20.63 -19.34 14.09
N GLY A 17 21.24 -20.22 13.30
CA GLY A 17 22.69 -20.48 13.28
C GLY A 17 23.47 -19.64 12.27
N PRO A 18 24.81 -19.78 12.24
CA PRO A 18 25.66 -19.09 11.26
C PRO A 18 25.30 -19.43 9.80
N ASN A 19 24.78 -20.64 9.58
CA ASN A 19 24.37 -21.14 8.26
C ASN A 19 22.89 -20.86 7.91
N GLN A 20 22.20 -19.98 8.65
CA GLN A 20 20.75 -19.72 8.51
C GLN A 20 20.29 -19.43 7.07
N ALA A 21 21.08 -18.68 6.29
CA ALA A 21 20.75 -18.34 4.92
C ALA A 21 20.74 -19.59 4.02
N PHE A 22 21.76 -20.45 4.17
CA PHE A 22 21.88 -21.69 3.40
C PHE A 22 20.78 -22.70 3.75
N TYR A 23 20.37 -22.77 5.02
CA TYR A 23 19.23 -23.59 5.41
C TYR A 23 17.92 -23.07 4.83
N ALA A 24 17.68 -21.76 4.84
CA ALA A 24 16.48 -21.17 4.26
C ALA A 24 16.39 -21.40 2.74
N GLU A 25 17.50 -21.18 2.03
CA GLU A 25 17.58 -21.43 0.59
C GLU A 25 17.38 -22.91 0.25
N LEU A 26 18.04 -23.82 0.99
CA LEU A 26 17.90 -25.26 0.78
C LEU A 26 16.48 -25.76 1.08
N LEU A 27 15.84 -25.27 2.15
CA LEU A 27 14.45 -25.62 2.48
C LEU A 27 13.50 -25.25 1.34
N LEU A 28 13.66 -24.07 0.76
CA LEU A 28 12.81 -23.60 -0.33
C LEU A 28 13.10 -24.30 -1.65
N LEU A 29 14.37 -24.62 -1.93
CA LEU A 29 14.76 -25.42 -3.09
C LEU A 29 14.10 -26.81 -3.04
N LEU A 30 14.15 -27.48 -1.90
CA LEU A 30 13.51 -28.79 -1.73
C LEU A 30 11.98 -28.67 -1.75
N TRP A 31 11.43 -27.60 -1.17
CA TRP A 31 10.00 -27.33 -1.17
C TRP A 31 9.44 -27.15 -2.58
N GLU A 32 10.16 -26.46 -3.48
CA GLU A 32 9.74 -26.27 -4.87
C GLU A 32 9.48 -27.60 -5.60
N GLU A 33 10.30 -28.61 -5.33
CA GLU A 33 10.19 -29.94 -5.96
C GLU A 33 9.02 -30.78 -5.43
N CYS A 34 8.70 -30.66 -4.14
CA CYS A 34 7.73 -31.55 -3.49
C CYS A 34 6.41 -30.90 -3.09
N ARG A 35 6.24 -29.56 -3.22
CA ARG A 35 4.98 -28.87 -2.87
C ARG A 35 3.75 -29.38 -3.61
N HIS A 36 3.95 -30.03 -4.76
CA HIS A 36 2.89 -30.58 -5.61
C HIS A 36 2.73 -32.09 -5.47
N THR A 37 3.57 -32.77 -4.69
CA THR A 37 3.43 -34.20 -4.41
C THR A 37 2.44 -34.42 -3.27
N ALA A 38 1.74 -35.55 -3.29
CA ALA A 38 0.64 -35.82 -2.34
C ALA A 38 1.12 -35.86 -0.87
N ASP A 39 2.34 -36.32 -0.63
CA ASP A 39 2.91 -36.51 0.70
C ASP A 39 4.07 -35.54 0.99
N TYR A 40 4.22 -34.48 0.19
CA TYR A 40 5.35 -33.54 0.26
C TYR A 40 6.71 -34.24 0.25
N SER A 41 6.81 -35.31 -0.53
CA SER A 41 7.97 -36.19 -0.60
C SER A 41 8.82 -35.97 -1.85
N ILE A 42 10.11 -36.29 -1.71
CA ILE A 42 11.14 -36.30 -2.74
C ILE A 42 12.04 -37.51 -2.51
N LEU A 43 12.52 -38.18 -3.56
CA LEU A 43 13.44 -39.30 -3.41
C LEU A 43 14.71 -38.84 -2.70
N ARG A 44 15.24 -39.66 -1.79
CA ARG A 44 16.44 -39.30 -1.02
C ARG A 44 17.63 -39.02 -1.93
N ALA A 45 17.79 -39.82 -2.99
CA ALA A 45 18.85 -39.63 -3.98
C ALA A 45 18.69 -38.28 -4.71
N GLU A 46 17.45 -37.90 -5.05
CA GLU A 46 17.17 -36.63 -5.70
C GLU A 46 17.40 -35.44 -4.76
N ALA A 47 16.93 -35.51 -3.52
CA ALA A 47 17.17 -34.46 -2.52
C ALA A 47 18.67 -34.23 -2.27
N VAL A 48 19.46 -35.32 -2.21
CA VAL A 48 20.92 -35.25 -2.09
C VAL A 48 21.52 -34.62 -3.34
N SER A 49 21.13 -35.06 -4.54
CA SER A 49 21.62 -34.47 -5.80
C SER A 49 21.33 -32.98 -5.91
N ARG A 50 20.10 -32.52 -5.58
CA ARG A 50 19.74 -31.09 -5.63
C ARG A 50 20.54 -30.27 -4.62
N ALA A 51 20.72 -30.80 -3.41
CA ALA A 51 21.54 -30.16 -2.39
C ALA A 51 23.03 -30.08 -2.82
N GLU A 52 23.55 -31.14 -3.45
CA GLU A 52 24.90 -31.15 -4.02
C GLU A 52 25.07 -30.10 -5.11
N ASP A 53 24.15 -30.02 -6.07
CA ASP A 53 24.17 -29.02 -7.14
C ASP A 53 24.17 -27.59 -6.57
N TYR A 54 23.36 -27.35 -5.54
CA TYR A 54 23.32 -26.08 -4.82
C TYR A 54 24.67 -25.72 -4.18
N PHE A 55 25.27 -26.64 -3.41
CA PHE A 55 26.56 -26.37 -2.75
C PHE A 55 27.73 -26.32 -3.74
N ALA A 56 27.67 -27.09 -4.82
CA ALA A 56 28.65 -27.03 -5.92
C ALA A 56 28.63 -25.66 -6.59
N ALA A 57 27.44 -25.12 -6.87
CA ALA A 57 27.27 -23.77 -7.41
C ALA A 57 27.74 -22.67 -6.42
N LEU A 58 27.53 -22.87 -5.12
CA LEU A 58 27.94 -21.92 -4.09
C LEU A 58 29.48 -21.82 -3.95
N ALA A 59 30.21 -22.94 -4.09
CA ALA A 59 31.68 -23.04 -4.05
C ALA A 59 32.37 -22.43 -2.79
N LYS A 60 31.61 -22.25 -1.70
CA LYS A 60 32.10 -21.68 -0.42
C LYS A 60 32.43 -22.80 0.58
N PRO A 61 33.56 -22.70 1.31
CA PRO A 61 33.83 -23.61 2.41
C PRO A 61 32.89 -23.29 3.57
N LEU A 62 32.17 -24.28 4.07
CA LEU A 62 31.22 -24.15 5.18
C LEU A 62 31.55 -25.16 6.26
N ALA A 63 31.45 -24.74 7.52
CA ALA A 63 31.49 -25.65 8.67
C ALA A 63 30.06 -26.16 8.91
N LEU A 64 29.89 -27.47 9.06
CA LEU A 64 28.62 -28.01 9.50
C LEU A 64 28.41 -27.64 10.96
N ASP A 65 27.16 -27.34 11.30
CA ASP A 65 26.84 -26.95 12.66
C ASP A 65 26.91 -28.15 13.61
N ALA A 66 27.63 -27.98 14.71
CA ALA A 66 27.70 -28.99 15.75
C ALA A 66 26.31 -29.31 16.31
N ASP A 67 26.03 -30.59 16.49
CA ASP A 67 24.89 -31.02 17.28
C ASP A 67 25.23 -30.93 18.77
N ASP A 68 24.23 -30.74 19.65
CA ASP A 68 24.38 -30.57 21.12
C ASP A 68 25.20 -31.68 21.83
N ALA A 69 25.59 -32.74 21.12
CA ALA A 69 26.57 -33.71 21.59
C ALA A 69 27.96 -33.13 21.32
N GLY A 70 28.51 -32.46 22.34
CA GLY A 70 29.78 -31.75 22.25
C GLY A 70 30.87 -32.57 21.58
N ASP A 71 31.24 -32.16 20.38
CA ASP A 71 32.48 -32.52 19.69
C ASP A 71 32.89 -31.31 18.82
N GLU A 72 34.19 -31.24 18.57
CA GLU A 72 34.96 -30.11 18.02
C GLU A 72 34.27 -29.43 16.81
N ALA A 73 34.40 -28.09 16.71
CA ALA A 73 33.91 -27.36 15.54
C ALA A 73 34.44 -28.03 14.26
N GLU A 74 33.55 -28.64 13.48
CA GLU A 74 33.93 -29.36 12.28
C GLU A 74 34.72 -28.43 11.35
N GLN A 75 35.85 -28.92 10.83
CA GLN A 75 36.66 -28.14 9.92
C GLN A 75 35.81 -27.77 8.68
N PRO A 76 35.87 -26.52 8.22
CA PRO A 76 35.07 -26.09 7.09
C PRO A 76 35.43 -26.92 5.85
N THR A 77 34.43 -27.57 5.27
CA THR A 77 34.59 -28.40 4.07
C THR A 77 34.06 -27.66 2.85
N ARG A 78 34.64 -27.99 1.70
CA ARG A 78 34.23 -27.50 0.38
C ARG A 78 33.57 -28.58 -0.48
N ASP A 79 33.51 -29.80 0.04
CA ASP A 79 32.96 -30.94 -0.66
C ASP A 79 31.42 -30.86 -0.70
N PRO A 80 30.80 -30.71 -1.89
CA PRO A 80 29.36 -30.52 -2.01
C PRO A 80 28.56 -31.70 -1.45
N HIS A 81 29.05 -32.94 -1.61
CA HIS A 81 28.40 -34.15 -1.10
C HIS A 81 28.33 -34.17 0.42
N THR A 82 29.46 -33.88 1.09
CA THR A 82 29.53 -33.79 2.55
C THR A 82 28.60 -32.67 3.08
N LEU A 83 28.57 -31.51 2.42
CA LEU A 83 27.68 -30.40 2.79
C LEU A 83 26.20 -30.78 2.61
N ALA A 84 25.84 -31.37 1.48
CA ALA A 84 24.48 -31.82 1.19
C ALA A 84 23.97 -32.79 2.27
N LEU A 85 24.72 -33.84 2.57
CA LEU A 85 24.36 -34.81 3.59
C LEU A 85 24.26 -34.19 4.99
N GLY A 86 25.21 -33.33 5.37
CA GLY A 86 25.22 -32.67 6.68
C GLY A 86 24.03 -31.74 6.89
N PHE A 87 23.70 -30.93 5.89
CA PHE A 87 22.55 -30.03 5.95
C PHE A 87 21.22 -30.80 5.98
N LEU A 88 21.05 -31.80 5.11
CA LEU A 88 19.84 -32.65 5.10
C LEU A 88 19.67 -33.42 6.42
N LEU A 89 20.76 -33.96 6.99
CA LEU A 89 20.73 -34.63 8.28
C LEU A 89 20.25 -33.70 9.38
N ARG A 90 20.74 -32.45 9.41
CA ARG A 90 20.32 -31.48 10.42
C ARG A 90 18.85 -31.09 10.26
N LEU A 91 18.37 -30.90 9.04
CA LEU A 91 16.95 -30.65 8.76
C LEU A 91 16.07 -31.82 9.24
N ARG A 92 16.53 -33.07 9.07
CA ARG A 92 15.84 -34.26 9.61
C ARG A 92 15.83 -34.28 11.13
N ARG A 93 16.98 -34.03 11.78
CA ARG A 93 17.12 -34.02 13.25
C ARG A 93 16.32 -32.90 13.93
N THR A 94 16.10 -31.79 13.23
CA THR A 94 15.36 -30.64 13.76
C THR A 94 13.86 -30.70 13.48
N GLY A 95 13.40 -31.68 12.70
CA GLY A 95 11.99 -31.95 12.47
C GLY A 95 11.39 -31.23 11.26
N TRP A 96 12.22 -30.76 10.33
CA TRP A 96 11.75 -30.24 9.03
C TRP A 96 11.43 -31.38 8.07
N LEU A 97 12.29 -32.41 8.05
CA LEU A 97 12.17 -33.56 7.16
C LEU A 97 11.96 -34.84 7.97
N ALA A 98 11.13 -35.73 7.46
CA ALA A 98 10.98 -37.11 7.90
C ALA A 98 11.45 -38.06 6.79
N GLU A 99 12.13 -39.15 7.16
CA GLU A 99 12.50 -40.19 6.20
C GLU A 99 11.38 -41.22 6.15
N GLN A 100 10.82 -41.41 4.96
CA GLN A 100 9.86 -42.47 4.69
C GLN A 100 10.64 -43.69 4.18
N PRO A 101 10.60 -44.82 4.90
CA PRO A 101 11.31 -46.02 4.47
C PRO A 101 10.71 -46.49 3.14
N GLY A 102 11.58 -46.73 2.16
CA GLY A 102 11.20 -47.35 0.91
C GLY A 102 10.69 -48.78 1.14
N SER A 103 9.74 -49.22 0.31
CA SER A 103 9.34 -50.63 0.25
C SER A 103 10.40 -51.46 -0.51
N TYR A 104 10.16 -52.76 -0.71
CA TYR A 104 11.12 -53.64 -1.40
C TYR A 104 11.39 -53.22 -2.87
N GLU A 105 10.51 -52.42 -3.47
CA GLU A 105 10.60 -51.91 -4.85
C GLU A 105 10.76 -50.37 -4.91
N GLU A 106 10.57 -49.66 -3.81
CA GLU A 106 10.58 -48.19 -3.78
C GLU A 106 11.82 -47.68 -3.05
N GLU A 107 12.46 -46.66 -3.62
CA GLU A 107 13.59 -45.99 -2.99
C GLU A 107 13.15 -45.19 -1.76
N PRO A 108 14.02 -45.02 -0.74
CA PRO A 108 13.70 -44.19 0.42
C PRO A 108 13.46 -42.74 0.00
N ALA A 109 12.43 -42.13 0.57
CA ALA A 109 12.06 -40.75 0.31
C ALA A 109 12.24 -39.87 1.56
N LEU A 110 12.50 -38.59 1.35
CA LEU A 110 12.40 -37.56 2.36
C LEU A 110 11.09 -36.82 2.15
N ALA A 111 10.33 -36.59 3.22
CA ALA A 111 9.08 -35.84 3.18
C ALA A 111 9.13 -34.67 4.18
N PHE A 112 8.53 -33.54 3.82
CA PHE A 112 8.32 -32.48 4.81
C PHE A 112 7.28 -32.90 5.84
N VAL A 113 7.55 -32.55 7.09
CA VAL A 113 6.62 -32.75 8.19
C VAL A 113 5.39 -31.84 7.96
N PRO A 114 4.15 -32.35 7.92
CA PRO A 114 2.98 -31.54 7.55
C PRO A 114 2.79 -30.27 8.39
N GLU A 115 3.19 -30.33 9.67
CA GLU A 115 3.11 -29.21 10.61
C GLU A 115 4.04 -28.04 10.23
N VAL A 116 5.08 -28.27 9.42
CA VAL A 116 6.01 -27.21 8.97
C VAL A 116 5.59 -26.55 7.66
N THR A 117 4.64 -27.12 6.92
CA THR A 117 4.15 -26.57 5.64
C THR A 117 3.72 -25.10 5.75
N PRO A 118 2.95 -24.66 6.76
CA PRO A 118 2.60 -23.25 6.90
C PRO A 118 3.82 -22.33 7.08
N LEU A 119 4.92 -22.83 7.65
CA LEU A 119 6.16 -22.06 7.79
C LEU A 119 6.90 -21.95 6.45
N LEU A 120 6.91 -23.02 5.64
CA LEU A 120 7.52 -22.99 4.30
C LEU A 120 6.78 -22.02 3.38
N GLU A 121 5.45 -22.05 3.40
CA GLU A 121 4.61 -21.10 2.66
C GLU A 121 4.86 -19.66 3.11
N ALA A 122 5.01 -19.42 4.42
CA ALA A 122 5.34 -18.10 4.94
C ALA A 122 6.73 -17.63 4.51
N LEU A 123 7.74 -18.52 4.51
CA LEU A 123 9.09 -18.20 4.01
C LEU A 123 9.07 -17.87 2.52
N GLU A 124 8.32 -18.63 1.73
CA GLU A 124 8.11 -18.36 0.30
C GLU A 124 7.43 -17.00 0.10
N GLU A 125 6.39 -16.68 0.87
CA GLU A 125 5.67 -15.40 0.80
C GLU A 125 6.55 -14.21 1.23
N ILE A 126 7.48 -14.40 2.16
CA ILE A 126 8.44 -13.36 2.55
C ILE A 126 9.40 -13.03 1.39
N LEU A 127 9.89 -14.04 0.68
CA LEU A 127 10.82 -13.86 -0.44
C LEU A 127 10.12 -13.39 -1.72
N ASN A 128 8.92 -13.92 -1.95
CA ASN A 128 8.07 -13.60 -3.09
C ASN A 128 6.74 -13.03 -2.57
N PRO A 129 6.70 -11.76 -2.13
CA PRO A 129 5.47 -11.14 -1.66
C PRO A 129 4.42 -11.19 -2.77
N ARG A 130 3.33 -11.91 -2.53
CA ARG A 130 2.22 -11.96 -3.47
C ARG A 130 1.64 -10.56 -3.62
N VAL A 131 1.56 -10.06 -4.84
CA VAL A 131 0.78 -8.85 -5.12
C VAL A 131 -0.66 -9.19 -4.79
N VAL A 132 -1.18 -8.64 -3.69
CA VAL A 132 -2.57 -8.87 -3.31
C VAL A 132 -3.44 -8.45 -4.49
N THR A 133 -4.16 -9.42 -5.06
CA THR A 133 -5.23 -9.16 -6.01
C THR A 133 -6.41 -8.66 -5.20
N TYR A 134 -6.58 -7.34 -5.19
CA TYR A 134 -7.76 -6.70 -4.64
C TYR A 134 -8.99 -6.97 -5.51
N THR A 135 -8.77 -7.16 -6.82
CA THR A 135 -9.77 -7.18 -7.89
C THR A 135 -10.83 -8.26 -7.75
N GLY A 136 -12.08 -7.83 -7.79
CA GLY A 136 -13.28 -8.66 -7.83
C GLY A 136 -13.68 -9.23 -6.48
N LYS A 137 -12.96 -8.94 -5.39
CA LYS A 137 -13.29 -9.53 -4.07
C LYS A 137 -14.51 -8.87 -3.44
N LEU A 138 -14.63 -7.54 -3.55
CA LEU A 138 -15.83 -6.84 -3.06
C LEU A 138 -17.03 -7.16 -3.95
N TYR A 139 -16.83 -7.24 -5.26
CA TYR A 139 -17.85 -7.69 -6.20
C TYR A 139 -18.33 -9.12 -5.89
N LYS A 140 -17.39 -10.06 -5.66
CA LYS A 140 -17.71 -11.44 -5.25
C LYS A 140 -18.51 -11.46 -3.95
N ALA A 141 -18.05 -10.73 -2.92
CA ALA A 141 -18.76 -10.66 -1.64
C ALA A 141 -20.18 -10.10 -1.80
N TRP A 142 -20.34 -9.06 -2.62
CA TRP A 142 -21.64 -8.49 -2.95
C TRP A 142 -22.55 -9.50 -3.66
N GLN A 143 -22.03 -10.19 -4.67
CA GLN A 143 -22.77 -11.18 -5.45
C GLN A 143 -23.22 -12.36 -4.56
N LEU A 144 -22.36 -12.83 -3.65
CA LEU A 144 -22.69 -13.88 -2.70
C LEU A 144 -23.82 -13.44 -1.75
N LEU A 145 -23.73 -12.23 -1.19
CA LEU A 145 -24.77 -11.70 -0.29
C LEU A 145 -26.12 -11.53 -0.99
N GLN A 146 -26.14 -11.10 -2.25
CA GLN A 146 -27.38 -10.97 -3.02
C GLN A 146 -28.07 -12.32 -3.27
N ASN A 147 -27.29 -13.39 -3.47
CA ASN A 147 -27.82 -14.71 -3.80
C ASN A 147 -28.04 -15.61 -2.57
N VAL A 148 -27.99 -15.05 -1.35
CA VAL A 148 -28.08 -15.82 -0.09
C VAL A 148 -29.35 -16.66 0.02
N GLY A 149 -30.47 -16.18 -0.54
CA GLY A 149 -31.75 -16.89 -0.52
C GLY A 149 -31.85 -18.09 -1.46
N GLU A 150 -30.96 -18.18 -2.46
CA GLU A 150 -30.93 -19.28 -3.43
C GLU A 150 -30.05 -20.45 -2.98
N GLU A 151 -29.16 -20.19 -2.02
CA GLU A 151 -28.17 -21.15 -1.53
C GLU A 151 -28.76 -22.15 -0.53
N LYS A 152 -28.37 -23.42 -0.68
CA LYS A 152 -28.80 -24.50 0.23
C LYS A 152 -28.08 -24.46 1.57
N SER A 153 -26.84 -23.98 1.56
CA SER A 153 -25.97 -23.82 2.73
C SER A 153 -25.52 -22.35 2.82
N PRO A 154 -26.42 -21.45 3.23
CA PRO A 154 -26.18 -20.00 3.17
C PRO A 154 -25.10 -19.54 4.17
N TYR A 155 -24.86 -20.25 5.27
CA TYR A 155 -23.74 -19.89 6.15
C TYR A 155 -22.42 -20.28 5.51
N GLU A 156 -22.31 -21.54 5.04
CA GLU A 156 -21.06 -22.08 4.53
C GLU A 156 -20.60 -21.42 3.22
N ASN A 157 -21.52 -21.28 2.26
CA ASN A 157 -21.19 -20.84 0.90
C ASN A 157 -21.22 -19.31 0.73
N VAL A 158 -21.97 -18.60 1.59
CA VAL A 158 -22.13 -17.14 1.49
C VAL A 158 -21.43 -16.47 2.65
N LEU A 159 -21.97 -16.58 3.87
CA LEU A 159 -21.52 -15.73 4.97
C LEU A 159 -20.07 -16.03 5.40
N ARG A 160 -19.65 -17.30 5.41
CA ARG A 160 -18.27 -17.72 5.72
C ARG A 160 -17.28 -17.30 4.62
N GLU A 161 -17.67 -17.41 3.35
CA GLU A 161 -16.84 -16.93 2.23
C GLU A 161 -16.66 -15.42 2.26
N VAL A 162 -17.76 -14.67 2.41
CA VAL A 162 -17.75 -13.21 2.54
C VAL A 162 -16.84 -12.79 3.70
N ALA A 163 -16.95 -13.48 4.85
CA ALA A 163 -16.09 -13.21 5.99
C ALA A 163 -14.59 -13.42 5.68
N GLY A 164 -14.25 -14.51 4.99
CA GLY A 164 -12.88 -14.78 4.56
C GLY A 164 -12.36 -13.73 3.56
N ASP A 165 -13.18 -13.34 2.59
CA ASP A 165 -12.82 -12.35 1.57
C ASP A 165 -12.60 -10.95 2.19
N LEU A 166 -13.49 -10.51 3.09
CA LEU A 166 -13.35 -9.23 3.80
C LEU A 166 -12.15 -9.24 4.76
N GLU A 167 -11.90 -10.34 5.47
CA GLU A 167 -10.75 -10.47 6.37
C GLU A 167 -9.42 -10.44 5.59
N ALA A 168 -9.35 -11.14 4.45
CA ALA A 168 -8.20 -11.11 3.56
C ALA A 168 -7.93 -9.72 2.98
N LEU A 169 -8.99 -8.99 2.59
CA LEU A 169 -8.90 -7.61 2.13
C LEU A 169 -8.35 -6.68 3.22
N ASN A 170 -8.89 -6.75 4.44
CA ASN A 170 -8.41 -5.95 5.56
C ASN A 170 -6.94 -6.25 5.91
N LYS A 171 -6.55 -7.53 5.97
CA LYS A 171 -5.15 -7.93 6.19
C LYS A 171 -4.23 -7.32 5.14
N SER A 172 -4.67 -7.31 3.89
CA SER A 172 -3.92 -6.75 2.77
C SER A 172 -3.79 -5.23 2.84
N LEU A 173 -4.86 -4.52 3.20
CA LEU A 173 -4.83 -3.07 3.41
C LEU A 173 -3.93 -2.68 4.59
N ARG A 174 -3.96 -3.44 5.69
CA ARG A 174 -3.03 -3.23 6.82
C ARG A 174 -1.58 -3.44 6.41
N ALA A 175 -1.29 -4.49 5.64
CA ALA A 175 0.05 -4.75 5.11
C ALA A 175 0.51 -3.61 4.18
N LEU A 176 -0.39 -3.08 3.33
CA LEU A 176 -0.10 -1.92 2.48
C LEU A 176 0.22 -0.69 3.32
N ASN A 177 -0.61 -0.36 4.32
CA ASN A 177 -0.39 0.78 5.21
C ASN A 177 0.96 0.69 5.95
N ALA A 178 1.27 -0.50 6.50
CA ALA A 178 2.55 -0.76 7.16
C ALA A 178 3.74 -0.64 6.19
N SER A 179 3.58 -1.13 4.94
CA SER A 179 4.63 -1.03 3.92
C SER A 179 4.96 0.44 3.60
N ILE A 180 3.95 1.31 3.48
CA ILE A 180 4.14 2.75 3.28
C ILE A 180 4.94 3.35 4.44
N GLY A 181 4.62 2.95 5.67
CA GLY A 181 5.40 3.31 6.86
C GLY A 181 6.88 2.94 6.73
N HIS A 182 7.18 1.71 6.32
CA HIS A 182 8.57 1.26 6.12
C HIS A 182 9.32 2.02 5.04
N TYR A 183 8.64 2.37 3.94
CA TYR A 183 9.24 3.22 2.90
C TYR A 183 9.54 4.63 3.44
N ILE A 184 8.64 5.23 4.23
CA ILE A 184 8.87 6.53 4.91
C ILE A 184 10.14 6.45 5.77
N ASP A 185 10.30 5.40 6.56
CA ASP A 185 11.45 5.23 7.44
C ASP A 185 12.75 5.01 6.65
N ARG A 186 12.69 4.27 5.53
CA ARG A 186 13.86 4.05 4.65
C ARG A 186 14.33 5.34 3.98
N LEU A 187 13.41 6.22 3.58
CA LEU A 187 13.74 7.52 2.98
C LEU A 187 14.36 8.52 3.96
N THR A 188 14.07 8.38 5.25
CA THR A 188 14.55 9.33 6.28
C THR A 188 15.92 8.97 6.85
N ARG A 189 16.45 7.77 6.54
CA ARG A 189 17.84 7.39 6.87
C ARG A 189 18.81 8.13 5.94
N ASN A 190 20.02 8.46 6.42
CA ASN A 190 21.03 9.28 5.74
C ASN A 190 21.45 8.74 4.35
N ARG A 191 20.63 9.01 3.33
CA ARG A 191 20.80 8.53 1.95
C ARG A 191 21.17 9.65 0.99
N THR A 192 21.82 9.26 -0.11
CA THR A 192 22.16 10.16 -1.22
C THR A 192 20.91 10.53 -2.04
N PRO A 193 20.92 11.64 -2.80
CA PRO A 193 19.77 12.00 -3.64
C PRO A 193 19.41 10.92 -4.67
N GLN A 194 20.41 10.20 -5.22
CA GLN A 194 20.17 9.09 -6.16
C GLN A 194 19.42 7.94 -5.48
N GLU A 195 19.87 7.51 -4.29
CA GLU A 195 19.18 6.46 -3.52
C GLU A 195 17.76 6.85 -3.10
N VAL A 196 17.52 8.14 -2.82
CA VAL A 196 16.17 8.66 -2.51
C VAL A 196 15.24 8.56 -3.72
N LEU A 197 15.75 8.87 -4.93
CA LEU A 197 14.96 8.76 -6.17
C LEU A 197 14.70 7.29 -6.54
N GLU A 198 15.70 6.41 -6.45
CA GLU A 198 15.50 4.97 -6.69
C GLU A 198 14.46 4.36 -5.74
N LEU A 199 14.49 4.73 -4.46
CA LEU A 199 13.47 4.30 -3.50
C LEU A 199 12.08 4.87 -3.80
N PHE A 200 12.03 6.08 -4.38
CA PHE A 200 10.78 6.68 -4.82
C PHE A 200 10.19 5.93 -6.02
N ASP A 201 11.02 5.58 -7.01
CA ASP A 201 10.61 4.80 -8.18
C ASP A 201 10.12 3.39 -7.77
N GLN A 202 10.87 2.71 -6.89
CA GLN A 202 10.46 1.42 -6.32
C GLN A 202 9.13 1.50 -5.58
N TYR A 203 8.88 2.61 -4.88
CA TYR A 203 7.61 2.85 -4.21
C TYR A 203 6.47 3.10 -5.20
N GLU A 204 6.67 3.95 -6.22
CA GLU A 204 5.64 4.19 -7.24
C GLU A 204 5.26 2.89 -7.96
N GLU A 205 6.23 2.09 -8.36
CA GLU A 205 5.97 0.85 -9.09
C GLU A 205 5.33 -0.23 -8.19
N LYS A 206 5.93 -0.52 -7.03
CA LYS A 206 5.52 -1.66 -6.19
C LYS A 206 4.34 -1.38 -5.27
N VAL A 207 4.15 -0.12 -4.84
CA VAL A 207 3.13 0.25 -3.85
C VAL A 207 1.99 1.01 -4.52
N VAL A 208 2.31 2.02 -5.34
CA VAL A 208 1.30 2.94 -5.89
C VAL A 208 0.58 2.35 -7.10
N ALA A 209 1.32 1.89 -8.11
CA ALA A 209 0.75 1.33 -9.33
C ALA A 209 0.09 -0.04 -9.10
N ALA A 210 0.70 -0.91 -8.28
CA ALA A 210 0.23 -2.27 -8.10
C ALA A 210 -0.97 -2.42 -7.14
N ALA A 211 -1.00 -1.66 -6.03
CA ALA A 211 -1.99 -1.85 -4.97
C ALA A 211 -2.96 -0.66 -4.85
N TYR A 212 -2.44 0.57 -4.78
CA TYR A 212 -3.24 1.76 -4.51
C TYR A 212 -4.16 2.16 -5.68
N HIS A 213 -3.64 2.21 -6.92
CA HIS A 213 -4.46 2.55 -8.09
C HIS A 213 -5.56 1.52 -8.36
N ARG A 214 -5.25 0.22 -8.27
CA ARG A 214 -6.24 -0.86 -8.48
C ARG A 214 -7.39 -0.79 -7.48
N PHE A 215 -7.08 -0.46 -6.23
CA PHE A 215 -8.09 -0.27 -5.19
C PHE A 215 -9.01 0.93 -5.51
N LYS A 216 -8.47 2.02 -6.08
CA LYS A 216 -9.24 3.24 -6.35
C LYS A 216 -10.10 3.19 -7.61
N THR A 217 -9.68 2.44 -8.64
CA THR A 217 -10.38 2.40 -9.93
C THR A 217 -11.33 1.22 -10.09
N SER A 218 -10.87 -0.02 -9.88
CA SER A 218 -11.64 -1.22 -10.25
C SER A 218 -12.42 -1.84 -9.10
N ASP A 219 -11.96 -1.70 -7.86
CA ASP A 219 -12.60 -2.31 -6.69
C ASP A 219 -12.81 -1.31 -5.56
N ASN A 220 -13.51 -0.23 -5.93
CA ASN A 220 -13.74 0.89 -5.05
C ASN A 220 -14.77 0.53 -3.96
N LEU A 221 -14.32 0.41 -2.71
CA LEU A 221 -15.17 0.15 -1.55
C LEU A 221 -16.36 1.13 -1.45
N PHE A 222 -16.18 2.39 -1.84
CA PHE A 222 -17.26 3.38 -1.80
C PHE A 222 -18.44 3.04 -2.73
N ASN A 223 -18.20 2.27 -3.80
CA ASN A 223 -19.25 1.82 -4.70
C ASN A 223 -20.05 0.64 -4.12
N TYR A 224 -19.39 -0.26 -3.39
CA TYR A 224 -20.00 -1.51 -2.90
C TYR A 224 -20.49 -1.43 -1.46
N ARG A 225 -20.03 -0.47 -0.66
CA ARG A 225 -20.31 -0.41 0.79
C ARG A 225 -21.80 -0.48 1.11
N ALA A 226 -22.61 0.36 0.47
CA ALA A 226 -24.05 0.40 0.73
C ALA A 226 -24.71 -0.96 0.42
N PHE A 227 -24.32 -1.60 -0.70
CA PHE A 227 -24.88 -2.89 -1.08
C PHE A 227 -24.41 -4.04 -0.19
N LEU A 228 -23.18 -3.99 0.31
CA LEU A 228 -22.65 -4.98 1.26
C LEU A 228 -23.35 -4.85 2.62
N GLU A 229 -23.54 -3.62 3.10
CA GLU A 229 -24.29 -3.34 4.34
C GLU A 229 -25.74 -3.81 4.19
N GLU A 230 -26.40 -3.50 3.08
CA GLU A 230 -27.77 -3.96 2.78
C GLU A 230 -27.85 -5.50 2.74
N GLY A 231 -26.91 -6.18 2.09
CA GLY A 231 -26.87 -7.65 2.06
C GLY A 231 -26.65 -8.29 3.44
N LEU A 232 -25.84 -7.66 4.29
CA LEU A 232 -25.64 -8.08 5.69
C LEU A 232 -26.90 -7.83 6.54
N ASP A 233 -27.59 -6.71 6.32
CA ASP A 233 -28.87 -6.40 6.97
C ASP A 233 -29.96 -7.40 6.57
N ASP A 234 -29.98 -7.80 5.30
CA ASP A 234 -30.90 -8.81 4.78
C ASP A 234 -30.62 -10.19 5.39
N CYS A 235 -29.34 -10.57 5.53
CA CYS A 235 -28.93 -11.76 6.25
C CYS A 235 -29.44 -11.77 7.70
N GLU A 236 -29.36 -10.64 8.41
CA GLU A 236 -29.83 -10.54 9.79
C GLU A 236 -31.36 -10.52 9.91
N THR A 237 -32.06 -9.90 8.95
CA THR A 237 -33.50 -9.66 9.03
C THR A 237 -34.30 -10.84 8.48
N ASN A 238 -33.95 -11.34 7.29
CA ASN A 238 -34.76 -12.29 6.54
C ASN A 238 -34.20 -13.73 6.57
N TYR A 239 -32.87 -13.89 6.60
CA TYR A 239 -32.22 -15.20 6.46
C TYR A 239 -31.61 -15.76 7.76
N LEU A 240 -31.66 -15.03 8.87
CA LEU A 240 -31.06 -15.42 10.13
C LEU A 240 -31.44 -16.84 10.61
N PRO A 241 -32.70 -17.30 10.53
CA PRO A 241 -33.05 -18.66 10.95
C PRO A 241 -32.38 -19.75 10.11
N GLN A 242 -32.28 -19.54 8.79
CA GLN A 242 -31.65 -20.49 7.86
C GLN A 242 -30.13 -20.51 8.08
N LEU A 243 -29.51 -19.34 8.22
CA LEU A 243 -28.09 -19.18 8.55
C LEU A 243 -27.74 -19.85 9.88
N ALA A 244 -28.56 -19.67 10.91
CA ALA A 244 -28.31 -20.28 12.23
C ALA A 244 -28.42 -21.81 12.19
N LEU A 245 -29.36 -22.36 11.42
CA LEU A 245 -29.48 -23.81 11.24
C LEU A 245 -28.26 -24.41 10.52
N ASP A 246 -27.78 -23.73 9.48
CA ASP A 246 -26.59 -24.14 8.74
C ASP A 246 -25.32 -24.00 9.58
N TYR A 247 -25.16 -22.88 10.27
CA TYR A 247 -24.09 -22.64 11.25
C TYR A 247 -23.98 -23.75 12.29
N ALA A 248 -25.09 -24.15 12.91
CA ALA A 248 -25.11 -25.20 13.91
C ALA A 248 -24.63 -26.56 13.36
N ARG A 249 -24.91 -26.85 12.09
CA ARG A 249 -24.46 -28.09 11.43
C ARG A 249 -22.96 -28.07 11.14
N VAL A 250 -22.46 -26.95 10.61
CA VAL A 250 -21.06 -26.81 10.21
C VAL A 250 -20.15 -26.72 11.43
N GLU A 251 -20.47 -25.84 12.39
CA GLU A 251 -19.64 -25.56 13.57
C GLU A 251 -19.90 -26.53 14.74
N ARG A 252 -20.87 -27.45 14.59
CA ARG A 252 -21.25 -28.46 15.59
C ARG A 252 -21.60 -27.85 16.96
N CYS A 253 -22.31 -26.73 16.97
CA CYS A 253 -22.75 -26.04 18.19
C CYS A 253 -24.23 -26.27 18.50
N ALA A 254 -24.68 -25.88 19.70
CA ALA A 254 -26.09 -25.97 20.06
C ALA A 254 -26.95 -24.98 19.24
N PRO A 255 -28.19 -25.33 18.85
CA PRO A 255 -29.07 -24.42 18.10
C PRO A 255 -29.36 -23.10 18.80
N SER A 256 -29.34 -23.09 20.14
CA SER A 256 -29.51 -21.89 20.96
C SER A 256 -28.33 -20.90 20.86
N GLU A 257 -27.14 -21.39 20.54
CA GLU A 257 -25.91 -20.58 20.43
C GLU A 257 -25.68 -20.09 19.00
N ALA A 258 -26.25 -20.76 18.00
CA ALA A 258 -26.02 -20.47 16.59
C ALA A 258 -26.54 -19.10 16.14
N ALA A 259 -27.78 -18.73 16.49
CA ALA A 259 -28.33 -17.44 16.07
C ALA A 259 -27.57 -16.23 16.66
N PRO A 260 -27.20 -16.21 17.95
CA PRO A 260 -26.29 -15.19 18.49
C PRO A 260 -24.91 -15.17 17.81
N ALA A 261 -24.32 -16.32 17.51
CA ALA A 261 -23.02 -16.41 16.85
C ALA A 261 -23.06 -15.85 15.42
N VAL A 262 -24.11 -16.16 14.66
CA VAL A 262 -24.33 -15.60 13.31
C VAL A 262 -24.48 -14.08 13.36
N ARG A 263 -25.26 -13.53 14.31
CA ARG A 263 -25.36 -12.06 14.47
C ARG A 263 -24.03 -11.41 14.81
N ALA A 264 -23.25 -12.03 15.71
CA ALA A 264 -21.92 -11.54 16.03
C ALA A 264 -20.99 -11.55 14.81
N LEU A 265 -21.10 -12.57 13.95
CA LEU A 265 -20.34 -12.67 12.71
C LEU A 265 -20.76 -11.63 11.67
N ILE A 266 -22.05 -11.36 11.52
CA ILE A 266 -22.58 -10.27 10.69
C ILE A 266 -22.05 -8.92 11.19
N GLN A 267 -22.10 -8.68 12.50
CA GLN A 267 -21.56 -7.45 13.07
C GLN A 267 -20.05 -7.32 12.84
N LYS A 268 -19.28 -8.41 12.98
CA LYS A 268 -17.85 -8.44 12.64
C LYS A 268 -17.61 -8.03 11.19
N GLN A 269 -18.51 -8.38 10.25
CA GLN A 269 -18.39 -7.94 8.85
C GLN A 269 -18.67 -6.45 8.67
N ARG A 270 -19.67 -5.90 9.36
CA ARG A 270 -19.93 -4.44 9.37
C ARG A 270 -18.72 -3.68 9.92
N ASP A 271 -18.17 -4.15 11.03
CA ASP A 271 -16.96 -3.56 11.64
C ASP A 271 -15.76 -3.67 10.68
N ALA A 272 -15.62 -4.78 9.97
CA ALA A 272 -14.57 -4.96 8.97
C ALA A 272 -14.69 -3.95 7.80
N LEU A 273 -15.90 -3.66 7.31
CA LEU A 273 -16.12 -2.64 6.26
C LEU A 273 -15.79 -1.23 6.75
N GLU A 274 -16.11 -0.93 8.01
CA GLU A 274 -15.74 0.34 8.63
C GLU A 274 -14.22 0.46 8.82
N GLU A 275 -13.56 -0.60 9.28
CA GLU A 275 -12.11 -0.63 9.41
C GLU A 275 -11.43 -0.40 8.05
N MET A 276 -11.88 -1.06 6.98
CA MET A 276 -11.36 -0.80 5.63
C MET A 276 -11.45 0.69 5.27
N SER A 277 -12.59 1.32 5.57
CA SER A 277 -12.82 2.74 5.30
C SER A 277 -11.84 3.64 6.05
N THR A 278 -11.50 3.30 7.30
CA THR A 278 -10.47 4.02 8.06
C THR A 278 -9.07 3.80 7.49
N LEU A 279 -8.71 2.56 7.18
CA LEU A 279 -7.41 2.21 6.61
C LEU A 279 -7.16 2.93 5.27
N ILE A 280 -8.18 3.05 4.42
CA ILE A 280 -8.06 3.76 3.14
C ILE A 280 -7.70 5.23 3.36
N ARG A 281 -8.37 5.90 4.29
CA ARG A 281 -8.06 7.31 4.62
C ARG A 281 -6.65 7.47 5.18
N GLU A 282 -6.20 6.52 5.99
CA GLU A 282 -4.84 6.52 6.53
C GLU A 282 -3.79 6.28 5.44
N ILE A 283 -4.06 5.36 4.51
CA ILE A 283 -3.22 5.07 3.34
C ILE A 283 -3.13 6.33 2.47
N ASP A 284 -4.24 7.00 2.17
CA ASP A 284 -4.27 8.27 1.42
C ASP A 284 -3.41 9.33 2.10
N ALA A 285 -3.62 9.56 3.40
CA ALA A 285 -2.89 10.54 4.17
C ALA A 285 -1.38 10.22 4.23
N SER A 286 -1.04 8.95 4.40
CA SER A 286 0.34 8.46 4.45
C SER A 286 1.02 8.56 3.08
N HIS A 287 0.32 8.22 2.00
CA HIS A 287 0.82 8.33 0.63
C HIS A 287 1.14 9.78 0.27
N VAL A 288 0.22 10.73 0.54
CA VAL A 288 0.46 12.16 0.30
C VAL A 288 1.62 12.67 1.14
N ARG A 289 1.69 12.26 2.41
CA ARG A 289 2.77 12.64 3.33
C ARG A 289 4.12 12.11 2.85
N TYR A 290 4.20 10.85 2.43
CA TYR A 290 5.41 10.22 1.90
C TYR A 290 5.90 10.97 0.67
N ARG A 291 5.04 11.14 -0.34
CA ARG A 291 5.39 11.84 -1.58
C ARG A 291 5.89 13.24 -1.30
N LYS A 292 5.21 13.99 -0.41
CA LYS A 292 5.65 15.33 0.01
C LYS A 292 7.04 15.30 0.67
N ARG A 293 7.29 14.37 1.60
CA ARG A 293 8.58 14.22 2.28
C ARG A 293 9.70 13.80 1.34
N ALA A 294 9.45 12.85 0.43
CA ALA A 294 10.40 12.40 -0.58
C ALA A 294 10.82 13.55 -1.49
N VAL A 295 9.86 14.30 -2.04
CA VAL A 295 10.11 15.48 -2.87
C VAL A 295 10.87 16.55 -2.09
N GLN A 296 10.46 16.87 -0.86
CA GLN A 296 11.18 17.84 -0.02
C GLN A 296 12.60 17.39 0.29
N ARG A 297 12.82 16.09 0.53
CA ARG A 297 14.16 15.54 0.78
C ARG A 297 15.02 15.58 -0.47
N ALA A 298 14.50 15.19 -1.63
CA ALA A 298 15.19 15.29 -2.91
C ALA A 298 15.53 16.76 -3.23
N GLN A 299 14.57 17.68 -3.06
CA GLN A 299 14.79 19.13 -3.19
C GLN A 299 15.87 19.62 -2.22
N PHE A 300 15.82 19.24 -0.95
CA PHE A 300 16.86 19.58 0.03
C PHE A 300 18.23 19.01 -0.33
N LEU A 301 18.26 17.82 -0.94
CA LEU A 301 19.49 17.17 -1.37
C LEU A 301 20.10 17.85 -2.61
N LEU A 302 19.25 18.29 -3.56
CA LEU A 302 19.60 18.92 -4.83
C LEU A 302 19.83 20.44 -4.73
N LEU A 303 19.20 21.12 -3.77
CA LEU A 303 19.43 22.54 -3.46
C LEU A 303 20.72 22.71 -2.65
N SER A 304 21.84 22.30 -3.23
CA SER A 304 23.18 22.75 -2.86
C SER A 304 23.58 23.96 -3.72
N ASP A 305 22.68 24.93 -3.84
CA ASP A 305 22.99 26.18 -4.54
C ASP A 305 23.76 27.13 -3.63
N ARG A 306 24.51 28.08 -4.21
CA ARG A 306 25.19 29.18 -3.48
C ARG A 306 24.22 30.17 -2.82
N SER A 307 22.94 29.82 -2.70
CA SER A 307 21.95 30.59 -1.97
C SER A 307 22.21 30.50 -0.46
N ALA A 308 21.66 31.45 0.30
CA ALA A 308 21.74 31.42 1.77
C ALA A 308 21.14 30.11 2.34
N GLN A 309 20.08 29.59 1.72
CA GLN A 309 19.44 28.33 2.10
C GLN A 309 20.34 27.11 1.85
N GLY A 310 21.05 27.06 0.71
CA GLY A 310 22.01 25.99 0.43
C GLY A 310 23.24 26.05 1.34
N SER A 311 23.68 27.27 1.70
CA SER A 311 24.79 27.47 2.65
C SER A 311 24.43 27.00 4.06
N VAL A 312 23.24 27.35 4.56
CA VAL A 312 22.73 26.84 5.86
C VAL A 312 22.59 25.31 5.82
N THR A 313 22.11 24.77 4.70
CA THR A 313 21.97 23.32 4.50
C THR A 313 23.32 22.59 4.55
N ALA A 314 24.34 23.13 3.88
CA ALA A 314 25.69 22.55 3.90
C ALA A 314 26.32 22.58 5.31
N LEU A 315 26.09 23.66 6.05
CA LEU A 315 26.55 23.80 7.43
C LEU A 315 25.88 22.77 8.36
N LEU A 316 24.56 22.59 8.25
CA LEU A 316 23.81 21.61 9.04
C LEU A 316 24.18 20.15 8.70
N ARG A 317 24.49 19.84 7.43
CA ARG A 317 24.96 18.50 7.05
C ARG A 317 26.31 18.17 7.69
N ARG A 318 27.26 19.10 7.62
CA ARG A 318 28.56 18.93 8.28
C ARG A 318 28.41 18.72 9.79
N TYR A 319 27.48 19.44 10.42
CA TYR A 319 27.16 19.25 11.83
C TYR A 319 26.59 17.85 12.12
N ALA A 320 25.72 17.34 11.25
CA ALA A 320 25.12 16.01 11.40
C ALA A 320 26.11 14.86 11.17
N GLU A 321 27.17 15.06 10.37
CA GLU A 321 28.22 14.05 10.14
C GLU A 321 29.05 13.78 11.41
N ASP A 322 29.22 14.78 12.26
CA ASP A 322 29.99 14.69 13.51
C ASP A 322 29.18 14.03 14.65
N ILE A 323 27.85 13.92 14.51
CA ILE A 323 26.95 13.37 15.53
C ILE A 323 26.60 11.92 15.20
N LYS A 324 27.17 10.98 15.96
CA LYS A 324 26.97 9.54 15.82
C LYS A 324 26.00 8.96 16.85
N THR A 325 25.88 9.60 18.01
CA THR A 325 24.92 9.21 19.07
C THR A 325 24.05 10.39 19.50
N PRO A 326 22.80 10.14 19.97
CA PRO A 326 21.89 11.21 20.39
C PRO A 326 22.46 12.11 21.49
N ASP A 327 23.28 11.54 22.39
CA ASP A 327 23.87 12.26 23.52
C ASP A 327 24.93 13.29 23.08
N GLN A 328 25.60 13.05 21.95
CA GLN A 328 26.58 13.98 21.36
C GLN A 328 25.95 15.28 20.88
N LEU A 329 24.62 15.31 20.71
CA LEU A 329 23.88 16.53 20.38
C LEU A 329 23.94 17.57 21.52
N PHE A 330 24.24 17.12 22.75
CA PHE A 330 24.30 17.94 23.97
C PHE A 330 25.72 18.23 24.45
N GLU A 331 26.73 17.67 23.78
CA GLU A 331 28.13 17.99 24.06
C GLU A 331 28.43 19.43 23.61
N PRO A 332 29.27 20.17 24.35
CA PRO A 332 29.65 21.53 23.96
C PRO A 332 30.40 21.51 22.63
N ASP A 333 29.82 22.17 21.61
CA ASP A 333 30.46 22.34 20.30
C ASP A 333 31.48 23.49 20.34
N ASP A 334 32.77 23.15 20.28
CA ASP A 334 33.89 24.07 20.13
C ASP A 334 34.39 24.16 18.67
N GLY A 335 33.63 23.63 17.71
CA GLY A 335 33.96 23.61 16.31
C GLY A 335 34.01 25.01 15.67
N PRO A 336 34.67 25.16 14.50
CA PRO A 336 34.73 26.43 13.77
C PRO A 336 33.35 26.95 13.32
N LEU A 337 32.34 26.07 13.29
CA LEU A 337 30.94 26.40 13.04
C LEU A 337 30.26 27.04 14.25
N ALA A 338 30.45 26.52 15.47
CA ALA A 338 29.88 27.07 16.71
C ALA A 338 30.22 28.56 16.93
N ALA A 339 31.41 28.98 16.48
CA ALA A 339 31.82 30.39 16.53
C ALA A 339 30.97 31.33 15.66
N ARG A 340 30.32 30.81 14.60
CA ARG A 340 29.50 31.58 13.65
C ARG A 340 28.01 31.27 13.73
N LEU A 341 27.64 30.06 14.10
CA LEU A 341 26.28 29.57 14.18
C LEU A 341 26.10 28.85 15.52
N LYS A 342 25.44 29.51 16.48
CA LYS A 342 25.14 28.92 17.77
C LYS A 342 23.86 28.10 17.66
N LEU A 343 23.99 26.78 17.72
CA LEU A 343 22.87 25.85 17.79
C LEU A 343 22.71 25.40 19.24
N TRP A 344 21.48 25.40 19.74
CA TRP A 344 21.19 24.92 21.08
C TRP A 344 20.27 23.71 20.98
N PRO A 345 20.68 22.56 21.53
CA PRO A 345 19.82 21.41 21.59
C PRO A 345 18.67 21.71 22.56
N VAL A 346 17.43 21.51 22.09
CA VAL A 346 16.22 21.66 22.91
C VAL A 346 15.75 20.28 23.31
N GLN A 347 15.80 19.97 24.60
CA GLN A 347 15.17 18.79 25.17
C GLN A 347 14.01 19.21 26.07
N VAL A 348 12.93 18.43 26.03
CA VAL A 348 11.89 18.52 27.05
C VAL A 348 12.45 17.85 28.31
N PHE A 349 12.78 18.63 29.33
CA PHE A 349 13.33 18.09 30.57
C PHE A 349 12.29 17.24 31.33
N GLY A 350 12.54 15.93 31.41
CA GLY A 350 12.10 15.02 32.48
C GLY A 350 10.71 14.39 32.37
N GLU A 351 10.60 13.16 32.90
CA GLU A 351 9.36 12.42 33.22
C GLU A 351 8.44 13.14 34.24
N LYS A 352 8.84 14.33 34.70
CA LYS A 352 8.08 15.21 35.61
C LYS A 352 8.25 16.67 35.18
N PRO A 353 7.34 17.22 34.37
CA PRO A 353 7.44 18.60 33.93
C PRO A 353 7.28 19.56 35.13
N LEU A 354 8.13 20.60 35.21
CA LEU A 354 8.10 21.65 36.25
C LEU A 354 6.76 22.41 36.29
N TYR A 355 6.07 22.45 35.16
CA TYR A 355 4.68 22.85 35.05
C TYR A 355 3.86 21.59 34.78
N PRO A 356 2.70 21.39 35.43
CA PRO A 356 1.76 20.40 34.94
C PRO A 356 1.51 20.68 33.45
N PRO A 357 1.44 19.64 32.60
CA PRO A 357 1.04 19.85 31.21
C PRO A 357 -0.21 20.72 31.23
N ALA A 358 -0.21 21.81 30.45
CA ALA A 358 -1.39 22.65 30.33
C ALA A 358 -2.55 21.69 30.14
N ALA A 359 -3.49 21.65 31.10
CA ALA A 359 -4.56 20.69 31.08
C ALA A 359 -5.09 20.70 29.65
N PRO A 360 -5.16 19.54 28.95
CA PRO A 360 -5.82 19.52 27.66
C PRO A 360 -7.10 20.29 27.89
N ARG A 361 -7.36 21.32 27.08
CA ARG A 361 -8.62 22.04 27.18
C ARG A 361 -9.66 20.94 27.23
N THR A 362 -10.25 20.74 28.41
CA THR A 362 -11.38 19.82 28.52
C THR A 362 -12.31 20.41 27.48
N ASP A 363 -12.63 19.65 26.45
CA ASP A 363 -13.63 20.09 25.50
C ASP A 363 -14.79 20.53 26.37
N ALA A 364 -15.00 21.85 26.44
CA ALA A 364 -16.13 22.39 27.16
C ALA A 364 -17.29 21.56 26.62
N PRO A 365 -18.07 20.87 27.48
CA PRO A 365 -19.05 19.90 27.03
C PRO A 365 -19.76 20.53 25.86
N LEU A 366 -19.58 19.94 24.65
CA LEU A 366 -19.98 20.56 23.41
C LEU A 366 -21.40 21.04 23.65
N ALA A 367 -21.57 22.36 23.80
CA ALA A 367 -22.90 22.90 23.92
C ALA A 367 -23.59 22.38 22.65
N PRO A 368 -24.76 21.72 22.77
CA PRO A 368 -25.43 21.18 21.60
C PRO A 368 -25.40 22.27 20.56
N VAL A 369 -24.81 21.96 19.39
CA VAL A 369 -24.59 22.95 18.34
C VAL A 369 -25.90 23.68 18.20
N GLN A 370 -25.94 24.93 18.69
CA GLN A 370 -27.07 25.77 18.40
C GLN A 370 -26.91 25.98 16.91
N ALA A 371 -27.63 25.19 16.13
CA ALA A 371 -27.94 25.49 14.76
C ALA A 371 -28.74 26.78 14.82
N GLY A 372 -28.04 27.90 15.06
CA GLY A 372 -28.53 29.20 14.73
C GLY A 372 -28.89 29.09 13.27
N GLN A 373 -30.16 29.36 12.96
CA GLN A 373 -30.59 29.50 11.59
C GLN A 373 -29.61 30.49 10.95
N LEU A 374 -28.80 29.99 10.01
CA LEU A 374 -27.96 30.84 9.20
C LEU A 374 -28.90 31.87 8.58
N ASP A 375 -28.63 33.14 8.80
CA ASP A 375 -29.43 34.22 8.24
C ASP A 375 -29.58 33.96 6.73
N GLU A 376 -30.81 33.74 6.26
CA GLU A 376 -31.08 33.25 4.90
C GLU A 376 -30.48 34.20 3.85
N GLU A 377 -30.38 35.49 4.19
CA GLU A 377 -29.74 36.49 3.33
C GLU A 377 -28.22 36.28 3.23
N GLN A 378 -27.58 35.91 4.33
CA GLN A 378 -26.14 35.64 4.39
C GLN A 378 -25.80 34.34 3.65
N LEU A 379 -26.60 33.28 3.83
CA LEU A 379 -26.44 32.01 3.11
C LEU A 379 -26.61 32.20 1.59
N ARG A 380 -27.62 32.95 1.16
CA ARG A 380 -27.81 33.28 -0.27
C ARG A 380 -26.64 34.07 -0.83
N ARG A 381 -26.07 34.98 -0.05
CA ARG A 381 -24.91 35.78 -0.47
C ARG A 381 -23.66 34.92 -0.64
N GLU A 382 -23.41 34.00 0.29
CA GLU A 382 -22.28 33.06 0.20
C GLU A 382 -22.46 32.04 -0.93
N GLN A 383 -23.66 31.50 -1.11
CA GLN A 383 -23.97 30.62 -2.25
C GLN A 383 -23.77 31.33 -3.58
N LYS A 384 -24.17 32.60 -3.67
CA LYS A 384 -23.94 33.41 -4.88
C LYS A 384 -22.45 33.63 -5.14
N LEU A 385 -21.66 33.93 -4.10
CA LEU A 385 -20.20 34.06 -4.21
C LEU A 385 -19.52 32.76 -4.63
N LEU A 386 -19.96 31.61 -4.11
CA LEU A 386 -19.48 30.29 -4.52
C LEU A 386 -19.82 29.96 -5.97
N LEU A 387 -21.05 30.28 -6.40
CA LEU A 387 -21.48 30.11 -7.79
C LEU A 387 -20.70 31.05 -8.72
N ASP A 388 -20.46 32.30 -8.32
CA ASP A 388 -19.67 33.25 -9.10
C ASP A 388 -18.20 32.78 -9.21
N TYR A 389 -17.62 32.24 -8.13
CA TYR A 389 -16.28 31.64 -8.13
C TYR A 389 -16.22 30.40 -9.05
N ALA A 390 -17.18 29.49 -8.94
CA ALA A 390 -17.26 28.29 -9.79
C ALA A 390 -17.46 28.66 -11.27
N ARG A 391 -18.24 29.72 -11.55
CA ARG A 391 -18.42 30.27 -12.88
C ARG A 391 -17.15 30.90 -13.42
N MET A 392 -16.30 31.51 -12.59
CA MET A 392 -15.04 32.13 -13.03
C MET A 392 -13.87 31.13 -13.14
N ALA A 393 -14.05 29.89 -12.68
CA ALA A 393 -13.02 28.86 -12.76
C ALA A 393 -12.72 28.46 -14.22
N VAL A 394 -11.42 28.32 -14.53
CA VAL A 394 -10.91 27.91 -15.85
C VAL A 394 -10.95 26.39 -15.98
N THR A 395 -12.15 25.84 -16.04
CA THR A 395 -12.40 24.41 -16.31
C THR A 395 -12.67 24.19 -17.80
N GLU A 396 -12.43 22.97 -18.27
CA GLU A 396 -12.67 22.58 -19.66
C GLU A 396 -14.11 22.88 -20.12
N GLU A 397 -15.11 22.55 -19.31
CA GLU A 397 -16.53 22.80 -19.60
C GLU A 397 -16.86 24.31 -19.71
N ASN A 398 -16.31 25.15 -18.83
CA ASN A 398 -16.55 26.59 -18.86
C ASN A 398 -15.87 27.26 -20.06
N VAL A 399 -14.73 26.71 -20.48
CA VAL A 399 -13.98 27.17 -21.66
C VAL A 399 -14.71 26.79 -22.94
N ASP A 400 -15.29 25.59 -23.02
CA ASP A 400 -16.14 25.17 -24.14
C ASP A 400 -17.43 26.02 -24.26
N ILE A 401 -18.06 26.38 -23.13
CA ILE A 401 -19.21 27.29 -23.13
C ILE A 401 -18.83 28.65 -23.72
N LEU A 402 -17.68 29.21 -23.32
CA LEU A 402 -17.16 30.47 -23.87
C LEU A 402 -16.89 30.34 -25.38
N ALA A 403 -16.30 29.23 -25.82
CA ALA A 403 -16.05 28.97 -27.25
C ALA A 403 -17.35 28.93 -28.06
N ARG A 404 -18.38 28.24 -27.55
CA ARG A 404 -19.71 28.17 -28.20
C ARG A 404 -20.37 29.54 -28.27
N GLN A 405 -20.29 30.35 -27.21
CA GLN A 405 -20.84 31.71 -27.20
C GLN A 405 -20.12 32.63 -28.19
N ALA A 406 -18.78 32.57 -28.21
CA ALA A 406 -17.95 33.32 -29.15
C ALA A 406 -18.24 32.98 -30.62
N LEU A 407 -18.49 31.69 -30.91
CA LEU A 407 -18.73 31.18 -32.26
C LEU A 407 -20.21 31.12 -32.67
N ALA A 408 -21.16 31.44 -31.78
CA ALA A 408 -22.60 31.29 -32.02
C ALA A 408 -23.12 32.14 -33.19
N ALA A 409 -22.49 33.29 -33.47
CA ALA A 409 -22.92 34.24 -34.49
C ALA A 409 -21.84 34.60 -35.52
N ARG A 410 -20.65 33.96 -35.45
CA ARG A 410 -19.51 34.27 -36.32
C ARG A 410 -18.75 32.99 -36.68
N PRO A 411 -18.29 32.85 -37.94
CA PRO A 411 -17.57 31.65 -38.39
C PRO A 411 -16.16 31.53 -37.83
N SER A 412 -15.58 32.64 -37.36
CA SER A 412 -14.27 32.68 -36.70
C SER A 412 -14.14 33.97 -35.89
N VAL A 413 -13.34 33.95 -34.82
CA VAL A 413 -13.05 35.12 -33.98
C VAL A 413 -11.59 35.09 -33.52
N SER A 414 -10.90 36.24 -33.51
CA SER A 414 -9.54 36.35 -32.97
C SER A 414 -9.52 36.45 -31.44
N ALA A 415 -8.46 35.95 -30.80
CA ALA A 415 -8.27 36.03 -29.36
C ALA A 415 -8.18 37.48 -28.86
N SER A 416 -7.61 38.40 -29.64
CA SER A 416 -7.65 39.85 -29.35
C SER A 416 -9.07 40.41 -29.31
N THR A 417 -9.92 40.03 -30.26
CA THR A 417 -11.32 40.48 -30.30
C THR A 417 -12.09 39.92 -29.11
N LEU A 418 -11.84 38.67 -28.72
CA LEU A 418 -12.43 38.07 -27.51
C LEU A 418 -11.96 38.77 -26.23
N ALA A 419 -10.70 39.16 -26.15
CA ALA A 419 -10.16 39.86 -24.99
C ALA A 419 -10.77 41.28 -24.83
N ASP A 420 -11.10 41.93 -25.96
CA ASP A 420 -11.77 43.23 -25.96
C ASP A 420 -13.29 43.11 -25.69
N GLU A 421 -13.96 42.06 -26.19
CA GLU A 421 -15.40 41.80 -25.98
C GLU A 421 -15.71 41.22 -24.59
N TYR A 422 -14.81 40.41 -24.02
CA TYR A 422 -14.95 39.76 -22.70
C TYR A 422 -13.75 40.04 -21.77
N PRO A 423 -13.56 41.27 -21.27
CA PRO A 423 -12.38 41.65 -20.47
C PRO A 423 -12.23 40.86 -19.16
N ASN A 424 -13.35 40.41 -18.58
CA ASN A 424 -13.37 39.66 -17.32
C ASN A 424 -13.13 38.15 -17.48
N ASP A 425 -13.13 37.63 -18.72
CA ASP A 425 -12.95 36.21 -19.03
C ASP A 425 -11.57 35.89 -19.62
N PHE A 426 -10.61 36.79 -19.45
CA PHE A 426 -9.25 36.64 -19.97
C PHE A 426 -8.59 35.30 -19.59
N ALA A 427 -8.78 34.85 -18.36
CA ALA A 427 -8.26 33.56 -17.90
C ALA A 427 -8.86 32.36 -18.68
N ARG A 428 -10.13 32.45 -19.10
CA ARG A 428 -10.79 31.45 -19.94
C ARG A 428 -10.36 31.54 -21.40
N ILE A 429 -10.01 32.72 -21.90
CA ILE A 429 -9.41 32.90 -23.23
C ILE A 429 -8.04 32.22 -23.30
N ILE A 430 -7.21 32.31 -22.24
CA ILE A 430 -5.99 31.51 -22.11
C ILE A 430 -6.32 30.01 -21.99
N GLY A 431 -7.43 29.69 -21.31
CA GLY A 431 -8.00 28.35 -21.28
C GLY A 431 -8.29 27.80 -22.67
N LEU A 432 -8.77 28.60 -23.63
CA LEU A 432 -9.03 28.15 -25.00
C LEU A 432 -7.77 27.59 -25.66
N HIS A 433 -6.63 28.26 -25.46
CA HIS A 433 -5.33 27.79 -25.92
C HIS A 433 -4.91 26.51 -25.20
N THR A 434 -5.04 26.48 -23.87
CA THR A 434 -4.59 25.35 -23.04
C THR A 434 -5.38 24.07 -23.31
N TYR A 435 -6.70 24.18 -23.45
CA TYR A 435 -7.60 23.06 -23.73
C TYR A 435 -7.79 22.79 -25.24
N SER A 436 -7.05 23.48 -26.11
CA SER A 436 -7.06 23.21 -27.56
C SER A 436 -6.56 21.81 -27.92
N GLN A 437 -5.84 21.14 -27.02
CA GLN A 437 -5.40 19.75 -27.18
C GLN A 437 -6.39 18.74 -26.59
N SER A 438 -7.44 19.20 -25.90
CA SER A 438 -8.41 18.29 -25.29
C SER A 438 -9.26 17.57 -26.35
N PRO A 439 -9.57 16.27 -26.17
CA PRO A 439 -10.41 15.52 -27.11
C PRO A 439 -11.87 16.01 -27.16
N ARG A 440 -12.40 16.56 -26.05
CA ARG A 440 -13.83 16.94 -25.92
C ARG A 440 -14.17 18.34 -26.42
N ARG A 441 -13.17 19.12 -26.86
CA ARG A 441 -13.34 20.50 -27.32
C ARG A 441 -14.28 20.62 -28.53
N CYS A 442 -15.08 21.67 -28.56
CA CYS A 442 -15.97 21.98 -29.69
C CYS A 442 -15.40 23.03 -30.69
N TYR A 443 -14.13 23.40 -30.53
CA TYR A 443 -13.46 24.44 -31.32
C TYR A 443 -12.04 24.01 -31.70
N ASP A 444 -11.49 24.65 -32.74
CA ASP A 444 -10.07 24.58 -33.10
C ASP A 444 -9.46 25.97 -33.06
N ILE A 445 -8.14 26.03 -32.84
CA ILE A 445 -7.38 27.27 -32.87
C ILE A 445 -6.31 27.22 -33.96
N GLN A 446 -6.09 28.36 -34.61
CA GLN A 446 -4.97 28.57 -35.51
C GLN A 446 -4.09 29.68 -34.95
N LEU A 447 -2.87 29.34 -34.54
CA LEU A 447 -1.87 30.30 -34.08
C LEU A 447 -1.41 31.14 -35.26
N THR A 448 -1.36 32.46 -35.08
CA THR A 448 -0.88 33.38 -36.14
C THR A 448 0.62 33.68 -36.01
N GLY A 449 1.27 33.30 -34.90
CA GLY A 449 2.68 33.56 -34.61
C GLY A 449 2.98 35.01 -34.20
N GLU A 450 1.96 35.87 -34.18
CA GLU A 450 2.05 37.26 -33.73
C GLU A 450 1.66 37.36 -32.25
N TRP A 451 2.24 38.32 -31.53
CA TRP A 451 1.95 38.54 -30.10
C TRP A 451 1.12 39.80 -29.92
N ALA A 452 -0.05 39.66 -29.30
CA ALA A 452 -0.93 40.77 -28.95
C ALA A 452 -0.74 41.18 -27.47
N THR A 453 -0.91 42.48 -27.18
CA THR A 453 -0.92 43.01 -25.81
C THR A 453 -2.22 43.76 -25.56
N ARG A 454 -3.02 43.27 -24.61
CA ARG A 454 -4.33 43.82 -24.22
C ARG A 454 -4.50 43.73 -22.71
N GLY A 455 -5.06 44.77 -22.08
CA GLY A 455 -5.38 44.77 -20.64
C GLY A 455 -4.19 44.55 -19.68
N GLY A 456 -2.95 44.83 -20.11
CA GLY A 456 -1.73 44.59 -19.31
C GLY A 456 -1.14 43.18 -19.44
N PHE A 457 -1.74 42.32 -20.27
CA PHE A 457 -1.27 40.96 -20.52
C PHE A 457 -0.81 40.80 -21.98
N ARG A 458 0.19 39.95 -22.20
CA ARG A 458 0.74 39.61 -23.52
C ARG A 458 0.53 38.14 -23.80
N PHE A 459 -0.10 37.82 -24.93
CA PHE A 459 -0.41 36.45 -25.34
C PHE A 459 -0.19 36.28 -26.84
N GLU A 460 0.01 35.04 -27.27
CA GLU A 460 0.12 34.69 -28.69
C GLU A 460 -1.26 34.74 -29.32
N GLU A 461 -1.38 35.46 -30.44
CA GLU A 461 -2.64 35.64 -31.14
C GLU A 461 -3.05 34.33 -31.82
N PHE A 462 -4.33 33.99 -31.70
CA PHE A 462 -4.91 32.83 -32.36
C PHE A 462 -6.32 33.14 -32.86
N THR A 463 -6.68 32.47 -33.96
CA THR A 463 -8.02 32.53 -34.50
C THR A 463 -8.79 31.29 -34.06
N LEU A 464 -9.92 31.50 -33.40
CA LEU A 464 -10.85 30.47 -32.97
C LEU A 464 -11.80 30.13 -34.13
N THR A 465 -11.95 28.86 -34.46
CA THR A 465 -12.87 28.34 -35.49
C THR A 465 -13.70 27.17 -34.95
N PRO A 466 -14.93 26.95 -35.44
CA PRO A 466 -15.70 25.77 -35.06
C PRO A 466 -15.01 24.51 -35.57
N ARG A 467 -14.91 23.49 -34.71
CA ARG A 467 -14.38 22.19 -35.11
C ARG A 467 -15.36 21.53 -36.07
N LYS A 468 -14.90 21.04 -37.21
CA LYS A 468 -15.73 20.21 -38.10
C LYS A 468 -15.88 18.84 -37.46
N GLU A 469 -17.11 18.41 -37.20
CA GLU A 469 -17.38 17.03 -36.76
C GLU A 469 -17.00 16.10 -37.92
N ASP A 470 -15.84 15.43 -37.80
CA ASP A 470 -15.59 14.21 -38.57
C ASP A 470 -16.45 13.11 -37.94
N ALA A 471 -17.38 12.58 -38.74
CA ALA A 471 -18.32 11.55 -38.36
C ALA A 471 -17.62 10.19 -38.18
N GLU A 472 -16.78 10.03 -37.16
CA GLU A 472 -16.14 8.76 -36.80
C GLU A 472 -15.77 8.79 -35.31
N ASP A 473 -16.74 8.57 -34.41
CA ASP A 473 -16.46 8.00 -33.07
C ASP A 473 -17.72 7.50 -32.35
N ASP A 474 -18.60 6.81 -33.09
CA ASP A 474 -19.73 6.04 -32.54
C ASP A 474 -19.31 4.61 -32.17
N ARG A 475 -18.12 4.46 -31.56
CA ARG A 475 -17.63 3.18 -31.01
C ARG A 475 -16.92 3.40 -29.69
N ASN A 476 -17.71 3.44 -28.62
CA ASN A 476 -17.60 2.50 -27.49
C ASN A 476 -18.56 2.96 -26.39
N GLU A 477 -19.71 2.29 -26.33
CA GLU A 477 -20.48 2.12 -25.08
C GLU A 477 -19.73 1.21 -24.10
#